data_AF-A0A957W610-F1
#
_entry.id   AF-A0A957W610-F1
#
_cell.length_a   1.000
_cell.length_b   1.000
_cell.length_c   1.000
_cell.angle_alpha   90.00
_cell.angle_beta   90.00
_cell.angle_gamma   90.00
#
_symmetry.space_group_name_H-M   'P 1'
#
loop_
_entity.id
_entity.type
_entity.pdbx_description
1 polymer ?
#
loop_
_entity_poly.entity_id
_entity_poly.type
_entity_poly.pdbx_seq_one_letter_code
_entity_poly.pdbx_strand_id
1 'polypeptide(L)'
;MVNKTKANFWLDMVLLTLFATTAITGLLLWLIVPGGRDNQGLTFLTLTHYDWNEIHVWAGIGMLIGSVVHLVWHWQWISCIADRIFGKVAQQARLNFWLDVLLFTFFLLVNVSGLLVWFVLPSGGFQGGRNPFYNMTILALTRQDWRDLHLWTGVTLTIVLIVHLVLHWRWIACVIRRYTKAALCRPKECTA
;
A
#
# COMPACT_ATOMS: atom_id res chain seq x y z
N MET A 1 -2.12 -0.22 29.94
CA MET A 1 -0.95 0.33 29.21
C MET A 1 -0.65 -0.57 28.02
N VAL A 2 -0.79 -0.07 26.80
CA VAL A 2 -0.50 -0.87 25.59
C VAL A 2 1.02 -1.03 25.44
N ASN A 3 1.49 -2.25 25.20
CA ASN A 3 2.91 -2.52 24.95
C ASN A 3 3.28 -1.97 23.56
N LYS A 4 4.16 -0.96 23.51
CA LYS A 4 4.60 -0.26 22.28
C LYS A 4 5.07 -1.23 21.20
N THR A 5 5.83 -2.27 21.56
CA THR A 5 6.32 -3.27 20.60
C THR A 5 5.19 -4.12 20.01
N LYS A 6 4.16 -4.44 20.81
CA LYS A 6 2.97 -5.14 20.31
C LYS A 6 2.14 -4.24 19.40
N ALA A 7 1.99 -2.95 19.76
CA ALA A 7 1.25 -1.98 18.96
C ALA A 7 1.89 -1.81 17.57
N ASN A 8 3.20 -1.62 17.51
CA ASN A 8 3.92 -1.49 16.24
C ASN A 8 3.76 -2.74 15.37
N PHE A 9 3.93 -3.93 15.95
CA PHE A 9 3.75 -5.18 15.22
C PHE A 9 2.34 -5.30 14.61
N TRP A 10 1.29 -5.01 15.40
CA TRP A 10 -0.08 -5.09 14.91
C TRP A 10 -0.41 -4.03 13.85
N LEU A 11 0.11 -2.81 14.01
CA LEU A 11 -0.01 -1.79 12.97
C LEU A 11 0.58 -2.29 11.65
N ASP A 12 1.81 -2.84 11.68
CA ASP A 12 2.47 -3.32 10.47
C ASP A 12 1.72 -4.51 9.85
N MET A 13 1.11 -5.38 10.65
CA MET A 13 0.25 -6.45 10.14
C MET A 13 -1.02 -5.90 9.47
N VAL A 14 -1.67 -4.90 10.09
CA VAL A 14 -2.85 -4.24 9.49
C VAL A 14 -2.48 -3.58 8.17
N LEU A 15 -1.36 -2.86 8.12
CA LEU A 15 -0.85 -2.28 6.87
C LEU A 15 -0.59 -3.36 5.84
N LEU A 16 0.14 -4.42 6.18
CA LEU A 16 0.43 -5.49 5.22
C LEU A 16 -0.86 -6.13 4.66
N THR A 17 -1.88 -6.34 5.49
CA THR A 17 -3.19 -6.85 5.04
C THR A 17 -3.90 -5.86 4.12
N LEU A 18 -3.97 -4.58 4.49
CA LEU A 18 -4.58 -3.55 3.64
C LEU A 18 -3.84 -3.40 2.30
N PHE A 19 -2.51 -3.52 2.30
CA PHE A 19 -1.71 -3.52 1.08
C PHE A 19 -2.08 -4.70 0.20
N ALA A 20 -2.10 -5.90 0.76
CA ALA A 20 -2.43 -7.12 0.04
C ALA A 20 -3.84 -7.04 -0.57
N THR A 21 -4.84 -6.57 0.18
CA THR A 21 -6.19 -6.33 -0.33
C THR A 21 -6.17 -5.33 -1.50
N THR A 22 -5.50 -4.20 -1.36
CA THR A 22 -5.41 -3.17 -2.40
C THR A 22 -4.70 -3.69 -3.65
N ALA A 23 -3.57 -4.39 -3.50
CA ALA A 23 -2.80 -4.94 -4.60
C ALA A 23 -3.55 -6.06 -5.34
N ILE A 24 -4.17 -6.99 -4.61
CA ILE A 24 -4.96 -8.08 -5.20
C ILE A 24 -6.16 -7.50 -5.94
N THR A 25 -6.94 -6.62 -5.32
CA THR A 25 -8.10 -6.00 -5.99
C THR A 25 -7.70 -5.15 -7.19
N GLY A 26 -6.56 -4.45 -7.13
CA GLY A 26 -6.02 -3.70 -8.27
C GLY A 26 -5.66 -4.61 -9.45
N LEU A 27 -5.02 -5.74 -9.19
CA LEU A 27 -4.72 -6.75 -10.21
C LEU A 27 -6.00 -7.40 -10.77
N LEU A 28 -7.01 -7.66 -9.93
CA LEU A 28 -8.32 -8.17 -10.36
C LEU A 28 -9.03 -7.19 -11.29
N LEU A 29 -9.04 -5.90 -10.94
CA LEU A 29 -9.62 -4.82 -11.75
C LEU A 29 -8.88 -4.62 -13.08
N TRP A 30 -7.59 -4.97 -13.13
CA TRP A 30 -6.80 -4.89 -14.36
C TRP A 30 -6.95 -6.13 -15.25
N LEU A 31 -6.94 -7.33 -14.67
CA LEU A 31 -6.83 -8.59 -15.44
C LEU A 31 -8.15 -9.36 -15.60
N ILE A 32 -9.07 -9.29 -14.64
CA ILE A 32 -10.26 -10.16 -14.60
C ILE A 32 -11.54 -9.38 -14.87
N VAL A 33 -11.70 -8.23 -14.23
CA VAL A 33 -12.91 -7.40 -14.37
C VAL A 33 -12.53 -6.00 -14.85
N PRO A 34 -12.03 -5.86 -16.10
CA PRO A 34 -11.59 -4.55 -16.61
C PRO A 34 -12.76 -3.59 -16.80
N GLY A 35 -12.63 -2.37 -16.29
CA GLY A 35 -13.62 -1.31 -16.49
C GLY A 35 -13.71 -0.89 -17.95
N GLY A 36 -14.92 -0.69 -18.46
CA GLY A 36 -15.18 -0.28 -19.83
C GLY A 36 -16.65 -0.39 -20.20
N ARG A 37 -17.08 0.31 -21.26
CA ARG A 37 -18.48 0.26 -21.73
C ARG A 37 -18.90 -1.16 -22.15
N ASP A 38 -17.97 -1.90 -22.74
CA ASP A 38 -18.21 -3.26 -23.23
C ASP A 38 -18.19 -4.31 -22.12
N ASN A 39 -17.68 -3.94 -20.94
CA ASN A 39 -17.44 -4.85 -19.82
C ASN A 39 -18.41 -4.67 -18.65
N GLN A 40 -19.49 -3.89 -18.83
CA GLN A 40 -20.41 -3.54 -17.74
C GLN A 40 -21.11 -4.75 -17.11
N GLY A 41 -21.23 -5.87 -17.82
CA GLY A 41 -21.80 -7.12 -17.31
C GLY A 41 -20.77 -8.13 -16.78
N LEU A 42 -19.46 -7.84 -16.85
CA LEU A 42 -18.45 -8.76 -16.32
C LEU A 42 -18.49 -8.74 -14.79
N THR A 43 -18.66 -9.92 -14.21
CA THR A 43 -18.65 -10.12 -12.76
C THR A 43 -17.62 -11.16 -12.37
N PHE A 44 -16.98 -10.98 -11.22
CA PHE A 44 -16.14 -11.99 -10.58
C PHE A 44 -16.62 -12.19 -9.13
N LEU A 45 -16.90 -13.43 -8.75
CA LEU A 45 -17.57 -13.76 -7.47
C LEU A 45 -18.88 -13.00 -7.26
N THR A 46 -19.67 -12.83 -8.33
CA THR A 46 -20.94 -12.07 -8.34
C THR A 46 -20.78 -10.56 -8.09
N LEU A 47 -19.56 -10.08 -7.90
CA LEU A 47 -19.24 -8.66 -7.74
C LEU A 47 -18.85 -8.04 -9.09
N THR A 48 -19.33 -6.83 -9.34
CA THR A 48 -19.05 -6.04 -10.55
C THR A 48 -17.70 -5.31 -10.45
N HIS A 49 -17.26 -4.68 -11.54
CA HIS A 49 -16.11 -3.76 -11.50
C HIS A 49 -16.28 -2.68 -10.43
N TYR A 50 -17.48 -2.14 -10.28
CA TYR A 50 -17.76 -1.09 -9.30
C TYR A 50 -17.53 -1.59 -7.87
N ASP A 51 -18.06 -2.76 -7.54
CA ASP A 51 -17.93 -3.34 -6.20
C ASP A 51 -16.47 -3.64 -5.84
N TRP A 52 -15.71 -4.22 -6.78
CA TRP A 52 -14.27 -4.45 -6.60
C TRP A 52 -13.48 -3.14 -6.48
N ASN A 53 -13.86 -2.10 -7.23
CA ASN A 53 -13.24 -0.79 -7.17
C ASN A 53 -13.50 -0.11 -5.83
N GLU A 54 -14.70 -0.22 -5.26
CA GLU A 54 -14.98 0.28 -3.91
C GLU A 54 -14.05 -0.39 -2.88
N ILE A 55 -13.92 -1.71 -2.90
CA ILE A 55 -13.01 -2.43 -2.01
C ILE A 55 -11.58 -1.92 -2.18
N HIS A 56 -11.12 -1.76 -3.42
CA HIS A 56 -9.77 -1.28 -3.74
C HIS A 56 -9.52 0.13 -3.17
N VAL A 57 -10.44 1.06 -3.42
CA VAL A 57 -10.31 2.45 -2.97
C VAL A 57 -10.35 2.53 -1.45
N TRP A 58 -11.33 1.91 -0.79
CA TRP A 58 -11.44 1.99 0.68
C TRP A 58 -10.27 1.30 1.40
N ALA A 59 -9.78 0.17 0.88
CA ALA A 59 -8.55 -0.43 1.39
C ALA A 59 -7.33 0.50 1.20
N GLY A 60 -7.24 1.17 0.04
CA GLY A 60 -6.21 2.17 -0.25
C GLY A 60 -6.26 3.39 0.69
N ILE A 61 -7.44 3.93 0.98
CA ILE A 61 -7.62 5.03 1.94
C ILE A 61 -7.21 4.61 3.35
N GLY A 62 -7.63 3.41 3.78
CA GLY A 62 -7.21 2.85 5.07
C GLY A 62 -5.70 2.70 5.16
N MET A 63 -5.07 2.23 4.08
CA MET A 63 -3.62 2.13 3.95
C MET A 63 -2.94 3.50 4.04
N LEU A 64 -3.47 4.53 3.36
CA LEU A 64 -2.93 5.88 3.39
C LEU A 64 -2.95 6.46 4.82
N ILE A 65 -4.09 6.37 5.50
CA ILE A 65 -4.24 6.84 6.88
C ILE A 65 -3.32 6.06 7.81
N GLY A 66 -3.30 4.73 7.70
CA GLY A 66 -2.45 3.87 8.53
C GLY A 66 -0.95 4.16 8.32
N SER A 67 -0.54 4.45 7.09
CA SER A 67 0.84 4.79 6.75
C SER A 67 1.25 6.13 7.34
N VAL A 68 0.35 7.12 7.37
CA VAL A 68 0.59 8.38 8.08
C VAL A 68 0.79 8.12 9.58
N VAL A 69 -0.05 7.30 10.19
CA VAL A 69 0.11 6.90 11.61
C VAL A 69 1.44 6.19 11.84
N HIS A 70 1.82 5.27 10.95
CA HIS A 70 3.11 4.57 11.00
C HIS A 70 4.28 5.56 10.98
N LEU A 71 4.30 6.50 10.03
CA LEU A 71 5.36 7.50 9.93
C LEU A 71 5.45 8.38 11.17
N VAL A 72 4.31 8.83 11.71
CA VAL A 72 4.27 9.65 12.93
C VAL A 72 4.81 8.87 14.13
N TRP A 73 4.42 7.60 14.31
CA TRP A 73 4.93 6.77 15.41
C TRP A 73 6.42 6.45 15.30
N HIS A 74 6.94 6.36 14.08
CA HIS A 74 8.34 6.04 13.82
C HIS A 74 9.23 7.28 13.58
N TRP A 75 8.67 8.51 13.63
CA TRP A 75 9.37 9.75 13.28
C TRP A 75 10.72 9.93 14.00
N GLN A 76 10.77 9.71 15.33
CA GLN A 76 12.00 9.84 16.11
C GLN A 76 13.11 8.89 15.65
N TRP A 77 12.74 7.68 15.23
CA TRP A 77 13.68 6.69 14.72
C TRP A 77 14.15 7.07 13.31
N ILE A 78 13.24 7.56 12.46
CA ILE A 78 13.56 8.02 11.10
C ILE A 78 14.58 9.16 11.15
N SER A 79 14.36 10.19 11.98
CA SER A 79 15.30 11.31 12.14
C SER A 79 16.68 10.84 12.59
N CYS A 80 16.75 9.94 13.56
CA CYS A 80 18.01 9.39 14.07
C CYS A 80 18.78 8.59 13.00
N ILE A 81 18.09 7.85 12.13
CA ILE A 81 18.74 7.11 11.03
C ILE A 81 19.21 8.05 9.92
N ALA A 82 18.41 9.07 9.59
CA ALA A 82 18.77 10.05 8.58
C ALA A 82 20.10 10.74 8.93
N ASP A 83 20.35 11.06 10.20
CA ASP A 83 21.62 11.64 10.65
C ASP A 83 22.80 10.67 10.50
N ARG A 84 22.56 9.38 10.72
CA ARG A 84 23.61 8.35 10.71
C ARG A 84 24.03 7.91 9.32
N ILE A 85 23.21 8.14 8.30
CA ILE A 85 23.48 7.64 6.95
C ILE A 85 24.65 8.33 6.27
N PHE A 86 24.89 9.60 6.62
CA PHE A 86 26.04 10.38 6.16
C PHE A 86 27.36 9.94 6.80
N GLY A 87 27.32 9.04 7.79
CA GLY A 87 28.48 8.42 8.43
C GLY A 87 28.92 7.09 7.81
N LYS A 88 29.86 6.43 8.49
CA LYS A 88 30.29 5.06 8.16
C LYS A 88 29.28 4.05 8.70
N VAL A 89 28.41 3.55 7.82
CA VAL A 89 27.43 2.49 8.12
C VAL A 89 27.68 1.27 7.24
N ALA A 90 27.29 0.09 7.72
CA ALA A 90 27.39 -1.16 6.95
C ALA A 90 26.61 -1.06 5.63
N GLN A 91 27.15 -1.66 4.57
CA GLN A 91 26.52 -1.64 3.23
C GLN A 91 25.08 -2.17 3.24
N GLN A 92 24.82 -3.23 4.01
CA GLN A 92 23.45 -3.78 4.17
C GLN A 92 22.47 -2.74 4.71
N ALA A 93 22.88 -1.93 5.69
CA ALA A 93 22.03 -0.90 6.26
C ALA A 93 21.74 0.23 5.25
N ARG A 94 22.71 0.58 4.40
CA ARG A 94 22.51 1.52 3.30
C ARG A 94 21.52 0.99 2.27
N LEU A 95 21.65 -0.29 1.89
CA LEU A 95 20.75 -0.93 0.94
C LEU A 95 19.30 -0.93 1.46
N ASN A 96 19.10 -1.33 2.71
CA ASN A 96 17.78 -1.34 3.33
C ASN A 96 17.17 0.07 3.39
N PHE A 97 17.95 1.09 3.75
CA PHE A 97 17.47 2.47 3.75
C PHE A 97 17.00 2.92 2.36
N TRP A 98 17.80 2.68 1.30
CA TRP A 98 17.42 3.09 -0.05
C TRP A 98 16.21 2.32 -0.56
N LEU A 99 16.05 1.05 -0.16
CA LEU A 99 14.86 0.27 -0.45
C LEU A 99 13.62 0.87 0.22
N ASP A 100 13.72 1.31 1.47
CA ASP A 100 12.61 1.95 2.19
C ASP A 100 12.25 3.31 1.57
N VAL A 101 13.25 4.09 1.14
CA VAL A 101 13.03 5.34 0.40
C VAL A 101 12.33 5.08 -0.94
N LEU A 102 12.75 4.04 -1.67
CA LEU A 102 12.12 3.63 -2.91
C LEU A 102 10.66 3.24 -2.70
N LEU A 103 10.40 2.43 -1.67
CA LEU A 103 9.06 1.99 -1.27
C LEU A 103 8.16 3.18 -0.93
N PHE A 104 8.65 4.12 -0.12
CA PHE A 104 7.91 5.35 0.20
C PHE A 104 7.65 6.23 -1.03
N THR A 105 8.62 6.34 -1.94
CA THR A 105 8.46 7.14 -3.16
C THR A 105 7.37 6.58 -4.06
N PHE A 106 7.38 5.27 -4.35
CA PHE A 106 6.33 4.65 -5.14
C PHE A 106 4.98 4.66 -4.44
N PHE A 107 4.97 4.55 -3.10
CA PHE A 107 3.76 4.72 -2.31
C PHE A 107 3.12 6.10 -2.51
N LEU A 108 3.91 7.18 -2.53
CA LEU A 108 3.38 8.52 -2.82
C LEU A 108 2.86 8.63 -4.25
N LEU A 109 3.60 8.13 -5.23
CA LEU A 109 3.19 8.18 -6.64
C LEU A 109 1.88 7.45 -6.91
N VAL A 110 1.70 6.25 -6.35
CA VAL A 110 0.45 5.47 -6.53
C VAL A 110 -0.74 6.15 -5.84
N ASN A 111 -0.54 6.77 -4.67
CA ASN A 111 -1.60 7.48 -3.97
C ASN A 111 -2.00 8.77 -4.69
N VAL A 112 -1.03 9.58 -5.14
CA VAL A 112 -1.31 10.82 -5.89
C VAL A 112 -2.05 10.50 -7.18
N SER A 113 -1.53 9.59 -7.99
CA SER A 113 -2.17 9.18 -9.25
C SER A 113 -3.57 8.57 -9.01
N GLY A 114 -3.72 7.72 -7.99
CA GLY A 114 -5.00 7.08 -7.66
C GLY A 114 -6.06 8.08 -7.21
N LEU A 115 -5.71 8.99 -6.32
CA LEU A 115 -6.62 10.04 -5.84
C LEU A 115 -7.02 11.01 -6.96
N LEU A 116 -6.09 11.36 -7.86
CA LEU A 116 -6.41 12.20 -9.02
C LEU A 116 -7.40 11.51 -9.96
N VAL A 117 -7.20 10.23 -10.26
CA VAL A 117 -8.12 9.45 -11.10
C VAL A 117 -9.47 9.22 -10.42
N TRP A 118 -9.49 9.00 -9.10
CA TRP A 118 -10.74 8.72 -8.38
C TRP A 118 -11.57 9.98 -8.11
N PHE A 119 -10.95 11.06 -7.65
CA PHE A 119 -11.66 12.22 -7.09
C PHE A 119 -11.66 13.46 -7.98
N VAL A 120 -10.60 13.68 -8.77
CA VAL A 120 -10.39 14.96 -9.48
C VAL A 120 -10.75 14.88 -10.96
N LEU A 121 -10.23 13.87 -11.66
CA LEU A 121 -10.41 13.74 -13.09
C LEU A 121 -11.81 13.16 -13.37
N PRO A 122 -12.58 13.74 -14.30
CA PRO A 122 -13.90 13.21 -14.64
C PRO A 122 -13.78 11.89 -15.39
N SER A 123 -14.71 10.97 -15.14
CA SER A 123 -14.81 9.70 -15.86
C SER A 123 -15.84 9.79 -17.00
N GLY A 124 -15.72 8.90 -17.97
CA GLY A 124 -16.59 8.86 -19.16
C GLY A 124 -16.16 9.85 -20.24
N GLY A 125 -16.40 9.51 -21.51
CA GLY A 125 -16.05 10.35 -22.66
C GLY A 125 -16.93 11.60 -22.79
N PHE A 126 -16.93 12.21 -23.98
CA PHE A 126 -17.67 13.45 -24.30
C PHE A 126 -19.17 13.43 -23.97
N GLN A 127 -19.81 12.25 -24.00
CA GLN A 127 -21.23 12.05 -23.65
C GLN A 127 -22.19 13.05 -24.34
N GLY A 128 -21.92 13.41 -25.59
CA GLY A 128 -22.72 14.37 -26.35
C GLY A 128 -22.75 15.77 -25.74
N GLY A 129 -21.65 16.21 -25.10
CA GLY A 129 -21.53 17.52 -24.46
C GLY A 129 -21.97 17.56 -22.99
N ARG A 130 -22.50 16.45 -22.44
CA ARG A 130 -22.88 16.35 -21.02
C ARG A 130 -21.69 16.23 -20.08
N ASN A 131 -20.52 15.82 -20.59
CA ASN A 131 -19.26 15.85 -19.87
C ASN A 131 -18.29 16.84 -20.54
N PRO A 132 -18.40 18.15 -20.28
CA PRO A 132 -17.53 19.15 -20.91
C PRO A 132 -16.06 19.02 -20.49
N PHE A 133 -15.80 18.37 -19.35
CA PHE A 133 -14.47 18.21 -18.79
C PHE A 133 -13.80 16.87 -19.13
N TYR A 134 -14.37 16.06 -20.03
CA TYR A 134 -13.86 14.72 -20.35
C TYR A 134 -12.39 14.70 -20.81
N ASN A 135 -11.88 15.81 -21.34
CA ASN A 135 -10.50 15.98 -21.79
C ASN A 135 -9.65 16.87 -20.86
N MET A 136 -10.04 16.99 -19.59
CA MET A 136 -9.25 17.69 -18.58
C MET A 136 -7.88 17.03 -18.44
N THR A 137 -6.83 17.85 -18.38
CA THR A 137 -5.46 17.40 -18.12
C THR A 137 -4.93 18.04 -16.84
N ILE A 138 -4.06 17.31 -16.14
CA ILE A 138 -3.32 17.80 -14.97
C ILE A 138 -1.85 17.49 -15.24
N LEU A 139 -0.97 18.50 -15.13
CA LEU A 139 0.44 18.41 -15.52
C LEU A 139 0.63 17.93 -16.98
N ALA A 140 -0.25 18.37 -17.89
CA ALA A 140 -0.29 17.94 -19.28
C ALA A 140 -0.55 16.43 -19.50
N LEU A 141 -0.95 15.70 -18.46
CA LEU A 141 -1.31 14.29 -18.52
C LEU A 141 -2.84 14.15 -18.51
N THR A 142 -3.35 13.25 -19.37
CA THR A 142 -4.77 12.88 -19.44
C THR A 142 -5.16 11.94 -18.31
N ARG A 143 -6.46 11.69 -18.11
CA ARG A 143 -6.94 10.66 -17.19
C ARG A 143 -6.32 9.28 -17.47
N GLN A 144 -6.16 8.93 -18.74
CA GLN A 144 -5.60 7.62 -19.10
C GLN A 144 -4.13 7.55 -18.70
N ASP A 145 -3.36 8.62 -18.93
CA ASP A 145 -1.95 8.68 -18.53
C ASP A 145 -1.79 8.55 -17.00
N TRP A 146 -2.65 9.23 -16.23
CA TRP A 146 -2.67 9.09 -14.76
C TRP A 146 -3.08 7.70 -14.30
N ARG A 147 -3.99 7.03 -15.01
CA ARG A 147 -4.39 5.65 -14.73
C ARG A 147 -3.24 4.68 -15.02
N ASP A 148 -2.52 4.88 -16.12
CA ASP A 148 -1.36 4.06 -16.47
C ASP A 148 -0.21 4.29 -15.48
N LEU A 149 0.00 5.54 -15.06
CA LEU A 149 0.95 5.85 -13.98
C LEU A 149 0.56 5.13 -12.69
N HIS A 150 -0.72 5.17 -12.29
CA HIS A 150 -1.20 4.46 -11.10
C HIS A 150 -0.96 2.95 -11.19
N LEU A 151 -1.28 2.35 -12.34
CA LEU A 151 -1.08 0.92 -12.57
C LEU A 151 0.41 0.54 -12.45
N TRP A 152 1.29 1.20 -13.20
CA TRP A 152 2.70 0.83 -13.24
C TRP A 152 3.41 1.14 -11.93
N THR A 153 3.10 2.27 -11.29
CA THR A 153 3.65 2.58 -9.96
C THR A 153 3.14 1.61 -8.89
N GLY A 154 1.90 1.16 -8.95
CA GLY A 154 1.35 0.13 -8.07
C GLY A 154 1.98 -1.25 -8.27
N VAL A 155 2.21 -1.67 -9.52
CA VAL A 155 2.94 -2.91 -9.84
C VAL A 155 4.38 -2.83 -9.33
N THR A 156 5.08 -1.73 -9.58
CA THR A 156 6.45 -1.54 -9.08
C THR A 156 6.49 -1.53 -7.55
N LEU A 157 5.58 -0.82 -6.88
CA LEU A 157 5.47 -0.81 -5.42
C LEU A 157 5.29 -2.22 -4.85
N THR A 158 4.43 -3.03 -5.49
CA THR A 158 4.19 -4.43 -5.10
C THR A 158 5.47 -5.26 -5.21
N ILE A 159 6.23 -5.11 -6.30
CA ILE A 159 7.51 -5.81 -6.49
C ILE A 159 8.53 -5.38 -5.43
N VAL A 160 8.68 -4.07 -5.20
CA VAL A 160 9.62 -3.52 -4.19
C VAL A 160 9.26 -4.00 -2.79
N LEU A 161 7.96 -4.03 -2.43
CA LEU A 161 7.51 -4.56 -1.14
C LEU A 161 7.84 -6.06 -1.01
N ILE A 162 7.63 -6.87 -2.05
CA ILE A 162 8.00 -8.30 -2.03
C ILE A 162 9.49 -8.46 -1.77
N VAL A 163 10.34 -7.69 -2.46
CA VAL A 163 11.80 -7.69 -2.23
C VAL A 163 12.12 -7.30 -0.78
N HIS A 164 11.48 -6.26 -0.25
CA HIS A 164 11.63 -5.85 1.16
C HIS A 164 11.27 -7.00 2.12
N LEU A 165 10.12 -7.67 1.93
CA LEU A 165 9.72 -8.79 2.78
C LEU A 165 10.68 -9.98 2.69
N VAL A 166 11.20 -10.29 1.51
CA VAL A 166 12.19 -11.38 1.31
C VAL A 166 13.48 -11.07 2.06
N LEU A 167 14.00 -9.85 1.96
CA LEU A 167 15.22 -9.44 2.67
C LEU A 167 15.05 -9.51 4.19
N HIS A 168 13.85 -9.20 4.69
CA HIS A 168 13.53 -9.22 6.12
C HIS A 168 12.98 -10.56 6.63
N TRP A 169 12.81 -11.57 5.77
CA TRP A 169 12.10 -12.82 6.08
C TRP A 169 12.64 -13.56 7.31
N ARG A 170 13.97 -13.66 7.45
CA ARG A 170 14.60 -14.34 8.61
C ARG A 170 14.22 -13.69 9.93
N TRP A 171 14.16 -12.34 9.95
CA TRP A 171 13.76 -11.59 11.12
C TRP A 171 12.26 -11.76 11.39
N ILE A 172 11.41 -11.63 10.37
CA ILE A 172 9.95 -11.81 10.48
C ILE A 172 9.63 -13.19 11.07
N ALA A 173 10.23 -14.26 10.52
CA ALA A 173 10.04 -15.62 11.02
C ALA A 173 10.48 -15.76 12.50
N CYS A 174 11.54 -15.07 12.91
CA CYS A 174 11.98 -15.06 14.31
C CYS A 174 10.94 -14.37 15.21
N VAL A 175 10.43 -13.21 14.80
CA VAL A 175 9.40 -12.46 15.56
C VAL A 175 8.12 -13.27 15.69
N ILE A 176 7.63 -13.85 14.59
CA ILE A 176 6.42 -14.70 14.60
C ILE A 176 6.60 -15.88 15.56
N ARG A 177 7.75 -16.58 15.49
CA ARG A 177 8.06 -17.70 16.40
C ARG A 177 8.11 -17.26 17.86
N ARG A 178 8.59 -16.06 18.16
CA ARG A 178 8.61 -15.53 19.53
C ARG A 178 7.19 -15.31 20.04
N TYR A 179 6.30 -14.75 19.23
CA TYR A 179 4.91 -14.54 19.64
C TYR A 179 4.12 -15.86 19.75
N THR A 180 4.35 -16.83 18.86
CA THR A 180 3.68 -18.14 18.96
C THR A 180 4.23 -19.01 20.11
N LYS A 181 5.56 -19.04 20.33
CA LYS A 181 6.15 -19.73 21.49
C LYS A 181 5.85 -19.03 22.81
N ALA A 182 5.80 -17.70 22.86
CA ALA A 182 5.34 -16.97 24.04
C ALA A 182 3.83 -17.18 24.30
N ALA A 183 3.03 -17.42 23.26
CA ALA A 183 1.62 -17.82 23.43
C ALA A 183 1.48 -19.26 23.96
N LEU A 184 2.42 -20.16 23.62
CA LEU A 184 2.50 -21.52 24.19
C LEU A 184 3.10 -21.52 25.62
N CYS A 185 3.97 -20.57 25.94
CA CYS A 185 4.43 -20.27 27.29
C CYS A 185 3.54 -19.20 27.94
N ARG A 186 2.25 -19.49 28.16
CA ARG A 186 1.60 -18.88 29.35
C ARG A 186 2.32 -19.46 30.57
N PRO A 187 2.81 -18.64 31.52
CA PRO A 187 3.07 -19.17 32.84
C PRO A 187 1.76 -19.81 33.29
N LYS A 188 1.74 -21.12 33.54
CA LYS A 188 0.77 -21.64 34.50
C LYS A 188 1.00 -20.81 35.75
N GLU A 189 -0.07 -20.24 36.28
CA GLU A 189 -0.09 -19.59 37.57
C GLU A 189 0.68 -20.50 38.54
N CYS A 190 1.89 -20.11 38.92
CA CYS A 190 2.45 -20.57 40.17
C CYS A 190 1.76 -19.73 41.24
N THR A 191 0.53 -20.12 41.57
CA THR A 191 -0.05 -19.85 42.88
C THR A 191 0.84 -20.55 43.89
N ALA A 192 1.57 -19.76 44.68
CA ALA A 192 2.04 -20.15 45.99
C ALA A 192 0.97 -19.75 47.01
#